data_AF-A0A2V8G3V8-F1
#
_entry.id   AF-A0A2V8G3V8-F1
#
_cell.length_a   1.000
_cell.length_b   1.000
_cell.length_c   1.000
_cell.angle_alpha   90.00
_cell.angle_beta   90.00
_cell.angle_gamma   90.00
#
_symmetry.space_group_name_H-M   'P 1'
#
loop_
_entity.id
_entity.type
_entity.pdbx_description
1 polymer ?
#
loop_
_entity_poly.entity_id
_entity_poly.type
_entity_poly.pdbx_seq_one_letter_code
_entity_poly.pdbx_strand_id
1 'polypeptide(L)'
;MTHLSSSEFVDYVEGTLPSGRGAHVQTCVACRAQAETLRETLARASRIDAPDPSPLFWDHFSNRVRDAIAPERPAAPWVGLRALRPIPLALAAAVATFATFLALHRLPAPVVPPAAANIVSSSPGVAAVPPSPGPGSESDLANDEAWNLISAVASGVELEEAHAAGFGVRPGEIDRAVGEMTPVERTVLGRLLQQELKRAGA
;
A
#
# COMPACT_ATOMS: atom_id res chain seq x y z
N MET A 1 -3.63 -12.56 26.17
CA MET A 1 -4.15 -13.45 25.12
C MET A 1 -5.00 -12.61 24.17
N THR A 2 -4.93 -12.87 22.86
CA THR A 2 -5.52 -12.01 21.84
C THR A 2 -6.84 -12.61 21.32
N HIS A 3 -7.90 -11.81 21.33
CA HIS A 3 -9.21 -12.18 20.80
C HIS A 3 -9.17 -12.43 19.28
N LEU A 4 -10.26 -12.98 18.74
CA LEU A 4 -10.45 -13.10 17.29
C LEU A 4 -10.71 -11.72 16.68
N SER A 5 -10.15 -11.50 15.49
CA SER A 5 -10.52 -10.38 14.63
C SER A 5 -11.86 -10.64 13.94
N SER A 6 -12.44 -9.58 13.36
CA SER A 6 -13.73 -9.67 12.66
C SER A 6 -13.73 -10.68 11.51
N SER A 7 -12.65 -10.76 10.72
CA SER A 7 -12.53 -11.75 9.64
C SER A 7 -12.44 -13.18 10.17
N GLU A 8 -11.69 -13.38 11.25
CA GLU A 8 -11.57 -14.72 11.86
C GLU A 8 -12.87 -15.21 12.48
N PHE A 9 -13.78 -14.32 12.90
CA PHE A 9 -15.13 -14.73 13.29
C PHE A 9 -15.93 -15.26 12.11
N VAL A 10 -15.81 -14.65 10.93
CA VAL A 10 -16.43 -15.15 9.70
C VAL A 10 -15.85 -16.52 9.34
N ASP A 11 -14.52 -16.63 9.30
CA ASP A 11 -13.83 -17.90 9.02
C ASP A 11 -14.23 -19.01 10.02
N TYR A 12 -14.43 -18.65 11.29
CA TYR A 12 -14.84 -19.60 12.31
C TYR A 12 -16.27 -20.12 12.09
N VAL A 13 -17.18 -19.26 11.68
CA VAL A 13 -18.57 -19.64 11.42
C VAL A 13 -18.71 -20.38 10.09
N GLU A 14 -17.88 -20.07 9.10
CA GLU A 14 -17.78 -20.79 7.82
C GLU A 14 -16.99 -22.10 7.92
N GLY A 15 -16.32 -22.35 9.05
CA GLY A 15 -15.56 -23.58 9.29
C GLY A 15 -14.20 -23.62 8.60
N THR A 16 -13.70 -22.47 8.14
CA THR A 16 -12.39 -22.32 7.47
C THR A 16 -11.28 -21.88 8.43
N LEU A 17 -11.61 -21.46 9.66
CA LEU A 17 -10.62 -21.02 10.64
C LEU A 17 -9.72 -22.18 11.12
N PRO A 18 -8.38 -21.99 11.19
CA PRO A 18 -7.47 -22.99 11.74
C PRO A 18 -7.85 -23.43 13.16
N SER A 19 -7.75 -24.74 13.43
CA SER A 19 -8.20 -25.37 14.68
C SER A 19 -7.58 -24.77 15.94
N GLY A 20 -6.31 -24.33 15.89
CA GLY A 20 -5.64 -23.67 17.02
C GLY A 20 -6.28 -22.34 17.42
N ARG A 21 -6.72 -21.53 16.44
CA ARG A 21 -7.47 -20.29 16.69
C ARG A 21 -8.93 -20.61 17.07
N GLY A 22 -9.55 -21.61 16.43
CA GLY A 22 -10.91 -22.06 16.77
C GLY A 22 -11.05 -22.58 18.20
N ALA A 23 -10.01 -23.22 18.75
CA ALA A 23 -9.98 -23.67 20.14
C ALA A 23 -10.12 -22.52 21.15
N HIS A 24 -9.68 -21.32 20.80
CA HIS A 24 -9.84 -20.14 21.66
C HIS A 24 -11.32 -19.80 21.92
N VAL A 25 -12.20 -20.00 20.95
CA VAL A 25 -13.65 -19.75 21.13
C VAL A 25 -14.25 -20.68 22.18
N GLN A 26 -13.68 -21.87 22.37
CA GLN A 26 -14.11 -22.80 23.40
C GLN A 26 -13.68 -22.37 24.81
N THR A 27 -12.61 -21.59 24.94
CA THR A 27 -12.07 -21.19 26.25
C THR A 27 -12.37 -19.73 26.62
N CYS A 28 -12.66 -18.87 25.64
CA CYS A 28 -12.97 -17.45 25.84
C CYS A 28 -14.47 -17.16 25.74
N VAL A 29 -15.09 -16.74 26.84
CA VAL A 29 -16.53 -16.41 26.91
C VAL A 29 -16.91 -15.28 25.94
N ALA A 30 -16.08 -14.24 25.82
CA ALA A 30 -16.34 -13.11 24.93
C ALA A 30 -16.36 -13.53 23.45
N CYS A 31 -15.35 -14.28 23.00
CA CYS A 31 -15.33 -14.79 21.63
C CYS A 31 -16.44 -15.80 21.37
N ARG A 32 -16.81 -16.61 22.36
CA ARG A 32 -17.96 -17.53 22.24
C ARG A 32 -19.26 -16.78 22.01
N ALA A 33 -19.53 -15.75 22.81
CA ALA A 33 -20.73 -14.93 22.68
C ALA A 33 -20.80 -14.24 21.31
N GLN A 34 -19.70 -13.67 20.84
CA GLN A 34 -19.63 -13.02 19.52
C GLN A 34 -19.86 -14.01 18.37
N ALA A 35 -19.25 -15.19 18.42
CA ALA A 35 -19.46 -16.22 17.42
C ALA A 35 -20.91 -16.73 17.39
N GLU A 36 -21.56 -16.84 18.55
CA GLU A 36 -22.97 -17.24 18.63
C GLU A 36 -23.90 -16.20 18.01
N THR A 37 -23.68 -14.91 18.33
CA THR A 37 -24.42 -13.81 17.70
C THR A 37 -24.29 -13.84 16.16
N LEU A 38 -23.08 -14.10 15.65
CA LEU A 38 -22.86 -14.19 14.20
C LEU A 38 -23.60 -15.39 13.59
N ARG A 39 -23.56 -16.57 14.23
CA ARG A 39 -24.31 -17.75 13.80
C ARG A 39 -25.81 -17.51 13.79
N GLU A 40 -26.35 -16.89 14.84
CA GLU A 40 -27.78 -16.58 14.91
C GLU A 40 -28.20 -15.62 13.79
N THR A 41 -27.35 -14.63 13.50
CA THR A 41 -27.58 -13.66 12.43
C THR A 41 -27.61 -14.35 11.06
N LEU A 42 -26.64 -15.22 10.77
CA LEU A 42 -26.63 -16.01 9.53
C LEU A 42 -27.82 -16.96 9.44
N ALA A 43 -28.18 -17.62 10.54
CA ALA A 43 -29.36 -18.48 10.59
C ALA A 43 -30.64 -17.68 10.30
N ARG A 44 -30.75 -16.44 10.80
CA ARG A 44 -31.87 -15.54 10.48
C ARG A 44 -31.86 -15.11 9.02
N ALA A 45 -30.71 -14.73 8.47
CA ALA A 45 -30.56 -14.34 7.08
C ALA A 45 -30.91 -15.49 6.11
N SER A 46 -30.50 -16.72 6.43
CA SER A 46 -30.76 -17.90 5.59
C SER A 46 -32.24 -18.27 5.45
N ARG A 47 -33.10 -17.75 6.33
CA ARG A 47 -34.57 -17.94 6.26
C ARG A 47 -35.26 -16.92 5.36
N ILE A 48 -34.54 -15.93 4.86
CA ILE A 48 -35.09 -14.96 3.92
C ILE A 48 -35.12 -15.64 2.55
N ASP A 49 -36.34 -15.92 2.07
CA ASP A 49 -36.54 -16.42 0.73
C ASP A 49 -36.25 -15.29 -0.27
N ALA A 50 -35.13 -15.41 -0.98
CA ALA A 50 -34.71 -14.46 -1.99
C ALA A 50 -34.99 -15.08 -3.36
N PRO A 51 -35.66 -14.34 -4.29
CA PRO A 51 -35.91 -14.86 -5.61
C PRO A 51 -34.58 -15.14 -6.31
N ASP A 52 -34.51 -16.26 -7.02
CA ASP A 52 -33.35 -16.56 -7.85
C ASP A 52 -33.11 -15.41 -8.84
N PRO A 53 -31.85 -14.97 -9.00
CA PRO A 53 -31.53 -13.95 -9.98
C PRO A 53 -31.88 -14.45 -11.39
N SER A 54 -32.21 -13.52 -12.30
CA SER A 54 -32.47 -13.88 -13.69
C SER A 54 -31.25 -14.59 -14.30
N PRO A 55 -31.42 -15.54 -15.24
CA PRO A 55 -30.29 -16.24 -15.84
C PRO A 55 -29.25 -15.32 -16.48
N LEU A 56 -29.67 -14.15 -16.99
CA LEU A 56 -28.79 -13.15 -17.60
C LEU A 56 -28.13 -12.21 -16.58
N PHE A 57 -28.56 -12.22 -15.31
CA PHE A 57 -28.02 -11.33 -14.28
C PHE A 57 -26.50 -11.47 -14.16
N TRP A 58 -26.00 -12.70 -14.11
CA TRP A 58 -24.58 -12.97 -13.92
C TRP A 58 -23.73 -12.51 -15.10
N ASP A 59 -24.20 -12.74 -16.33
CA ASP A 59 -23.53 -12.25 -17.54
C ASP A 59 -23.41 -10.73 -17.53
N HIS A 60 -24.52 -10.02 -17.25
CA HIS A 60 -24.52 -8.57 -17.17
C HIS A 60 -23.65 -8.04 -16.02
N PHE A 61 -23.72 -8.66 -14.85
CA PHE A 61 -22.90 -8.27 -13.71
C PHE A 61 -21.41 -8.43 -14.01
N SER A 62 -20.98 -9.58 -14.51
CA SER A 62 -19.59 -9.84 -14.88
C SER A 62 -19.10 -8.92 -16.01
N ASN A 63 -19.95 -8.56 -16.98
CA ASN A 63 -19.62 -7.56 -17.99
C ASN A 63 -19.36 -6.19 -17.37
N ARG A 64 -20.28 -5.69 -16.53
CA ARG A 64 -20.12 -4.39 -15.86
C ARG A 64 -18.86 -4.32 -15.01
N VAL A 65 -18.56 -5.39 -14.25
CA VAL A 65 -17.33 -5.45 -13.45
C VAL A 65 -16.10 -5.40 -14.35
N ARG A 66 -16.08 -6.16 -15.44
CA ARG A 66 -14.97 -6.16 -16.42
C ARG A 66 -14.77 -4.79 -17.05
N ASP A 67 -15.84 -4.13 -17.46
CA ASP A 67 -15.78 -2.81 -18.08
C ASP A 67 -15.30 -1.75 -17.08
N ALA A 68 -15.74 -1.85 -15.81
CA ALA A 68 -15.31 -0.93 -14.75
C ALA A 68 -13.82 -1.06 -14.41
N ILE A 69 -13.25 -2.27 -14.42
CA ILE A 69 -11.82 -2.50 -14.14
C ILE A 69 -10.94 -2.46 -15.40
N ALA A 70 -11.52 -2.39 -16.61
CA ALA A 70 -10.77 -2.27 -17.86
C ALA A 70 -9.79 -1.08 -17.88
N PRO A 71 -10.14 0.14 -17.42
CA PRO A 71 -9.20 1.27 -17.37
C PRO A 71 -8.09 1.10 -16.34
N GLU A 72 -8.29 0.29 -15.29
CA GLU A 72 -7.28 0.03 -14.25
C GLU A 72 -6.19 -0.95 -14.71
N ARG A 73 -6.37 -1.61 -15.87
CA ARG A 73 -5.36 -2.53 -16.39
C ARG A 73 -4.19 -1.71 -16.92
N PRO A 74 -2.99 -1.81 -16.30
CA PRO A 74 -1.82 -1.16 -16.86
C PRO A 74 -1.62 -1.67 -18.29
N ALA A 75 -1.48 -0.74 -19.24
CA ALA A 75 -1.20 -1.09 -20.63
C ALA A 75 0.00 -2.05 -20.63
N ALA A 76 -0.22 -3.28 -21.10
CA ALA A 76 0.82 -4.31 -21.06
C ALA A 76 2.06 -3.78 -21.82
N PRO A 77 3.24 -3.71 -21.19
CA PRO A 77 4.45 -3.13 -21.80
C PRO A 77 5.04 -3.98 -22.95
N TRP A 78 4.33 -5.03 -23.37
CA TRP A 78 4.80 -6.04 -24.31
C TRP A 78 4.86 -5.54 -25.76
N VAL A 79 4.29 -4.36 -26.06
CA VAL A 79 4.44 -3.72 -27.38
C VAL A 79 5.83 -3.06 -27.52
N GLY A 80 6.51 -2.74 -26.41
CA GLY A 80 7.86 -2.14 -26.40
C GLY A 80 9.02 -3.14 -26.53
N LEU A 81 8.84 -4.40 -26.09
CA LEU A 81 9.92 -5.41 -26.19
C LEU A 81 10.08 -6.01 -27.59
N ARG A 82 9.09 -5.85 -28.49
CA ARG A 82 9.20 -6.32 -29.89
C ARG A 82 10.05 -5.39 -30.76
N ALA A 83 10.37 -4.18 -30.28
CA ALA A 83 11.22 -3.21 -30.95
C ALA A 83 12.73 -3.38 -30.63
N LEU A 84 13.08 -4.18 -29.62
CA LEU A 84 14.46 -4.57 -29.36
C LEU A 84 14.84 -5.75 -30.25
N ARG A 85 15.04 -5.43 -31.54
CA ARG A 85 15.93 -6.18 -32.43
C ARG A 85 17.26 -6.35 -31.69
N PRO A 86 17.85 -7.56 -31.62
CA PRO A 86 18.96 -7.79 -30.72
C PRO A 86 20.20 -7.05 -31.23
N ILE A 87 20.82 -6.26 -30.36
CA ILE A 87 22.20 -5.74 -30.51
C ILE A 87 23.14 -6.66 -29.70
N PRO A 88 23.45 -7.92 -30.09
CA PRO A 88 24.47 -8.72 -29.42
C PRO A 88 25.78 -8.67 -30.22
N LEU A 89 26.06 -7.60 -30.98
CA LEU A 89 27.33 -7.46 -31.71
C LEU A 89 28.25 -6.37 -31.12
N ALA A 90 27.70 -5.42 -30.35
CA ALA A 90 28.48 -4.31 -29.81
C ALA A 90 29.29 -4.69 -28.54
N LEU A 91 28.77 -5.61 -27.72
CA LEU A 91 29.44 -5.99 -26.46
C LEU A 91 30.69 -6.87 -26.68
N ALA A 92 30.71 -7.69 -27.73
CA ALA A 92 31.84 -8.58 -28.03
C ALA A 92 33.10 -7.81 -28.49
N ALA A 93 32.92 -6.69 -29.19
CA ALA A 93 34.03 -5.87 -29.66
C ALA A 93 34.76 -5.15 -28.51
N ALA A 94 34.04 -4.72 -27.46
CA ALA A 94 34.63 -4.01 -26.33
C ALA A 94 35.48 -4.91 -25.41
N VAL A 95 35.11 -6.18 -25.26
CA VAL A 95 35.88 -7.15 -24.44
C VAL A 95 37.18 -7.55 -25.15
N ALA A 96 37.15 -7.70 -26.48
CA ALA A 96 38.33 -8.07 -27.27
C ALA A 96 39.40 -6.97 -27.27
N THR A 97 39.01 -5.68 -27.34
CA THR A 97 39.96 -4.57 -27.30
C THR A 97 40.60 -4.40 -25.92
N PHE A 98 39.82 -4.58 -24.85
CA PHE A 98 40.33 -4.49 -23.47
C PHE A 98 41.32 -5.62 -23.14
N ALA A 99 41.03 -6.86 -23.56
CA ALA A 99 41.92 -8.00 -23.35
C ALA A 99 43.26 -7.85 -24.11
N THR A 100 43.22 -7.31 -25.33
CA THR A 100 44.42 -7.07 -26.15
C THR A 100 45.29 -5.96 -25.55
N PHE A 101 44.67 -4.90 -25.02
CA PHE A 101 45.38 -3.82 -24.33
C PHE A 101 46.09 -4.30 -23.05
N LEU A 102 45.43 -5.16 -22.26
CA LEU A 102 46.02 -5.72 -21.04
C LEU A 102 47.20 -6.67 -21.32
N ALA A 103 47.15 -7.41 -22.43
CA ALA A 103 48.20 -8.33 -22.85
C ALA A 103 49.49 -7.61 -23.29
N LEU A 104 49.36 -6.44 -23.92
CA LEU A 104 50.51 -5.67 -24.41
C LEU A 104 51.23 -4.87 -23.30
N HIS A 105 50.56 -4.56 -22.19
CA HIS A 105 51.13 -3.77 -21.10
C HIS A 105 51.73 -4.58 -19.94
N ARG A 106 51.80 -5.92 -20.04
CA ARG A 106 52.44 -6.79 -19.04
C ARG A 106 53.88 -7.12 -19.44
N LEU A 107 54.81 -6.19 -19.21
CA LEU A 107 56.25 -6.50 -19.16
C LEU A 107 56.60 -7.17 -17.81
N PRO A 108 57.44 -8.21 -17.78
CA PRO A 108 57.77 -8.93 -16.55
C PRO A 108 58.88 -8.19 -15.78
N ALA A 109 58.65 -7.94 -14.49
CA ALA A 109 59.68 -7.47 -13.56
C ALA A 109 59.88 -8.52 -12.44
N PRO A 110 61.13 -8.67 -11.96
CA PRO A 110 61.64 -9.88 -11.31
C PRO A 110 61.21 -10.06 -9.85
N VAL A 111 61.23 -11.33 -9.43
CA VAL A 111 60.95 -11.84 -8.08
C VAL A 111 61.99 -11.35 -7.07
N VAL A 112 61.53 -10.79 -5.94
CA VAL A 112 62.31 -10.59 -4.71
C VAL A 112 61.41 -11.00 -3.51
N PRO A 113 61.83 -11.94 -2.64
CA PRO A 113 61.07 -12.36 -1.45
C PRO A 113 61.62 -11.66 -0.17
N PRO A 114 61.07 -11.93 1.04
CA PRO A 114 60.10 -11.09 1.73
C PRO A 114 60.67 -10.37 2.98
N ALA A 115 60.08 -9.24 3.37
CA ALA A 115 60.31 -8.63 4.68
C ALA A 115 58.97 -8.42 5.40
N ALA A 116 58.91 -8.94 6.62
CA ALA A 116 57.77 -8.92 7.52
C ALA A 116 57.38 -7.50 7.94
N ALA A 117 56.08 -7.21 7.99
CA ALA A 117 55.54 -6.07 8.75
C ALA A 117 54.07 -6.29 9.11
N ASN A 118 53.89 -6.69 10.37
CA ASN A 118 52.87 -6.24 11.33
C ASN A 118 51.39 -6.28 10.97
N ILE A 119 50.75 -7.27 11.58
CA ILE A 119 49.32 -7.36 11.87
C ILE A 119 48.96 -6.23 12.85
N VAL A 120 48.13 -5.27 12.45
CA VAL A 120 47.36 -4.45 13.40
C VAL A 120 45.94 -4.98 13.39
N SER A 121 45.63 -5.69 14.47
CA SER A 121 44.29 -6.08 14.87
C SER A 121 43.55 -4.83 15.36
N SER A 122 42.32 -4.60 14.90
CA SER A 122 41.41 -3.63 15.49
C SER A 122 40.00 -4.22 15.54
N SER A 123 39.54 -4.44 16.76
CA SER A 123 38.18 -4.83 17.17
C SER A 123 37.94 -4.18 18.54
N PRO A 124 36.71 -3.96 19.02
CA PRO A 124 35.49 -3.44 18.41
C PRO A 124 35.01 -2.15 19.14
N GLY A 125 34.28 -1.25 18.46
CA GLY A 125 33.72 -0.04 19.08
C GLY A 125 32.20 0.01 18.96
N VAL A 126 31.51 -0.31 20.06
CA VAL A 126 30.05 -0.18 20.22
C VAL A 126 29.66 1.29 20.05
N ALA A 127 28.91 1.60 18.99
CA ALA A 127 28.35 2.93 18.79
C ALA A 127 27.21 3.17 19.79
N ALA A 128 27.34 4.26 20.54
CA ALA A 128 26.43 4.71 21.57
C ALA A 128 25.06 5.14 20.99
N VAL A 129 24.01 4.79 21.71
CA VAL A 129 22.63 5.27 21.55
C VAL A 129 22.57 6.76 21.97
N PRO A 130 22.05 7.68 21.14
CA PRO A 130 21.82 9.06 21.59
C PRO A 130 20.60 9.13 22.54
N PRO A 131 20.60 10.06 23.52
CA PRO A 131 19.50 10.21 24.47
C PRO A 131 18.23 10.79 23.83
N SER A 132 17.09 10.19 24.20
CA SER A 132 15.73 10.62 23.87
C SER A 132 15.46 12.07 24.32
N PRO A 133 14.92 12.95 23.46
CA PRO A 133 14.28 14.19 23.90
C PRO A 133 12.96 13.88 24.61
N GLY A 134 12.57 14.76 25.54
CA GLY A 134 11.34 14.63 26.33
C GLY A 134 10.06 15.00 25.57
N PRO A 135 8.88 14.70 26.14
CA PRO A 135 7.61 14.81 25.45
C PRO A 135 7.15 16.26 25.41
N GLY A 136 7.08 16.86 24.21
CA GLY A 136 6.43 18.16 24.07
C GLY A 136 6.60 18.91 22.75
N SER A 137 7.55 18.54 21.89
CA SER A 137 7.75 19.26 20.61
C SER A 137 8.01 18.36 19.40
N GLU A 138 8.08 17.05 19.59
CA GLU A 138 8.33 16.11 18.49
C GLU A 138 7.08 15.82 17.68
N SER A 139 5.87 15.93 18.28
CA SER A 139 4.62 15.68 17.54
C SER A 139 4.36 16.71 16.46
N ASP A 140 4.60 17.99 16.72
CA ASP A 140 4.24 19.05 15.78
C ASP A 140 5.24 19.11 14.62
N LEU A 141 6.54 18.99 14.91
CA LEU A 141 7.58 18.93 13.87
C LEU A 141 7.54 17.62 13.06
N ALA A 142 7.27 16.47 13.69
CA ALA A 142 7.13 15.20 12.96
C ALA A 142 5.83 15.15 12.15
N ASN A 143 4.76 15.80 12.63
CA ASN A 143 3.53 15.96 11.87
C ASN A 143 3.79 16.92 10.69
N ASP A 144 4.52 18.02 10.86
CA ASP A 144 4.89 18.93 9.78
C ASP A 144 5.75 18.25 8.71
N GLU A 145 6.73 17.42 9.10
CA GLU A 145 7.54 16.63 8.15
C GLU A 145 6.69 15.56 7.43
N ALA A 146 5.83 14.85 8.16
CA ALA A 146 4.90 13.90 7.57
C ALA A 146 3.89 14.57 6.62
N TRP A 147 3.36 15.74 6.98
CA TRP A 147 2.47 16.55 6.12
C TRP A 147 3.21 17.13 4.92
N ASN A 148 4.47 17.52 5.06
CA ASN A 148 5.31 17.95 3.95
C ASN A 148 5.60 16.80 2.99
N LEU A 149 5.83 15.58 3.49
CA LEU A 149 5.98 14.39 2.65
C LEU A 149 4.67 14.04 1.93
N ILE A 150 3.54 14.05 2.64
CA ILE A 150 2.22 13.77 2.06
C ILE A 150 1.85 14.82 1.01
N SER A 151 2.11 16.10 1.26
CA SER A 151 1.84 17.17 0.29
C SER A 151 2.80 17.14 -0.89
N ALA A 152 4.08 16.81 -0.70
CA ALA A 152 5.01 16.59 -1.79
C ALA A 152 4.58 15.42 -2.68
N VAL A 153 4.13 14.31 -2.10
CA VAL A 153 3.58 13.17 -2.85
C VAL A 153 2.27 13.56 -3.56
N ALA A 154 1.36 14.24 -2.85
CA ALA A 154 0.07 14.65 -3.41
C ALA A 154 0.22 15.68 -4.54
N SER A 155 1.18 16.61 -4.45
CA SER A 155 1.46 17.58 -5.51
C SER A 155 2.02 16.96 -6.80
N GLY A 156 2.58 15.74 -6.70
CA GLY A 156 3.03 14.96 -7.85
C GLY A 156 1.92 14.14 -8.52
N VAL A 157 0.72 14.08 -7.94
CA VAL A 157 -0.43 13.37 -8.51
C VAL A 157 -1.34 14.39 -9.19
N GLU A 158 -1.49 14.29 -10.51
CA GLU A 158 -2.45 15.14 -11.20
C GLU A 158 -3.89 14.74 -10.81
N LEU A 159 -4.75 15.74 -10.61
CA LEU A 159 -6.13 15.54 -10.15
C LEU A 159 -6.93 14.61 -11.08
N GLU A 160 -6.61 14.63 -12.38
CA GLU A 160 -7.20 13.75 -13.39
C GLU A 160 -6.77 12.29 -13.22
N GLU A 161 -5.50 12.05 -12.85
CA GLU A 161 -4.96 10.70 -12.58
C GLU A 161 -5.49 10.15 -11.25
N ALA A 162 -5.62 10.98 -10.22
CA ALA A 162 -6.28 10.60 -8.97
C ALA A 162 -7.75 10.22 -9.18
N HIS A 163 -8.49 10.97 -10.01
CA HIS A 163 -9.87 10.66 -10.33
C HIS A 163 -10.00 9.39 -11.17
N ALA A 164 -9.11 9.19 -12.16
CA ALA A 164 -9.04 7.96 -12.95
C ALA A 164 -8.70 6.73 -12.11
N ALA A 165 -7.90 6.89 -11.04
CA ALA A 165 -7.60 5.86 -10.05
C ALA A 165 -8.69 5.70 -8.96
N GLY A 166 -9.82 6.40 -9.08
CA GLY A 166 -10.96 6.28 -8.17
C GLY A 166 -10.83 7.06 -6.85
N PHE A 167 -9.83 7.92 -6.71
CA PHE A 167 -9.61 8.79 -5.54
C PHE A 167 -10.31 10.18 -5.67
N GLY A 168 -11.32 10.29 -6.53
CA GLY A 168 -12.13 11.50 -6.71
C GLY A 168 -13.43 11.48 -5.91
N VAL A 169 -13.96 12.67 -5.60
CA VAL A 169 -15.29 12.82 -5.02
C VAL A 169 -16.34 12.42 -6.05
N ARG A 170 -17.17 11.42 -5.77
CA ARG A 170 -18.18 10.96 -6.73
C ARG A 170 -19.32 11.97 -6.86
N PRO A 171 -19.99 12.04 -8.03
CA PRO A 171 -21.18 12.86 -8.19
C PRO A 171 -22.23 12.53 -7.12
N GLY A 172 -22.64 13.54 -6.34
CA GLY A 172 -23.64 13.42 -5.27
C GLY A 172 -23.09 13.00 -3.89
N GLU A 173 -21.80 12.68 -3.74
CA GLU A 173 -21.22 12.38 -2.43
C GLU A 173 -21.17 13.61 -1.51
N ILE A 174 -20.98 14.81 -2.08
CA ILE A 174 -21.03 16.06 -1.32
C ILE A 174 -22.44 16.30 -0.78
N ASP A 175 -23.47 16.16 -1.62
CA ASP A 175 -24.87 16.33 -1.21
C ASP A 175 -25.28 15.30 -0.16
N ARG A 176 -24.78 14.06 -0.29
CA ARG A 176 -24.98 13.01 0.70
C ARG A 176 -24.31 13.35 2.04
N ALA A 177 -23.04 13.75 2.02
CA ALA A 177 -22.31 14.14 3.22
C ALA A 177 -23.00 15.30 3.93
N VAL A 178 -23.46 16.31 3.20
CA VAL A 178 -24.25 17.43 3.75
C VAL A 178 -25.60 16.96 4.31
N GLY A 179 -26.23 15.97 3.67
CA GLY A 179 -27.47 15.35 4.14
C GLY A 179 -27.32 14.56 5.45
N GLU A 180 -26.15 13.96 5.68
CA GLU A 180 -25.82 13.20 6.89
C GLU A 180 -25.39 14.11 8.07
N MET A 181 -25.07 15.38 7.82
CA MET A 181 -24.70 16.35 8.85
C MET A 181 -25.90 16.78 9.73
N THR A 182 -25.62 16.95 11.01
CA THR A 182 -26.59 17.48 11.97
C THR A 182 -26.96 18.94 11.64
N PRO A 183 -28.10 19.45 12.14
CA PRO A 183 -28.49 20.85 11.94
C PRO A 183 -27.45 21.86 12.45
N VAL A 184 -26.75 21.52 13.54
CA VAL A 184 -25.70 22.35 14.13
C VAL A 184 -24.48 22.40 13.20
N GLU A 185 -24.02 21.25 12.70
CA GLU A 185 -22.87 21.16 11.80
C GLU A 185 -23.13 21.87 10.47
N ARG A 186 -24.33 21.76 9.89
CA ARG A 186 -24.70 22.51 8.67
C ARG A 186 -24.67 24.01 8.87
N THR A 187 -25.07 24.48 10.06
CA THR A 187 -25.01 25.91 10.40
C THR A 187 -23.56 26.40 10.50
N VAL A 188 -22.68 25.57 11.07
CA VAL A 188 -21.24 25.87 11.17
C VAL A 188 -20.60 25.87 9.78
N LEU A 189 -20.89 24.86 8.94
CA LEU A 189 -20.38 24.77 7.57
C LEU A 189 -20.78 26.00 6.75
N GLY A 190 -22.05 26.44 6.83
CA GLY A 190 -22.51 27.64 6.15
C GLY A 190 -21.76 28.90 6.57
N ARG A 191 -21.47 29.05 7.87
CA ARG A 191 -20.68 30.18 8.39
C ARG A 191 -19.25 30.17 7.84
N LEU A 192 -18.60 29.00 7.82
CA LEU A 192 -17.24 28.83 7.31
C LEU A 192 -17.16 29.15 5.81
N LEU A 193 -18.11 28.64 5.02
CA LEU A 193 -18.18 28.94 3.58
C LEU A 193 -18.36 30.44 3.32
N GLN A 194 -19.22 31.12 4.09
CA GLN A 194 -19.38 32.57 3.97
C GLN A 194 -18.12 33.35 4.35
N GLN A 195 -17.35 32.87 5.33
CA GLN A 195 -16.09 33.48 5.74
C GLN A 195 -15.03 33.33 4.64
N GLU A 196 -14.90 32.13 4.05
CA GLU A 196 -13.94 31.87 2.97
C GLU A 196 -14.31 32.61 1.68
N LEU A 197 -15.60 32.67 1.31
CA LEU A 197 -16.05 33.46 0.15
C LEU A 197 -15.74 34.95 0.29
N LYS A 198 -15.86 35.50 1.51
CA LYS A 198 -15.46 36.89 1.79
C LYS A 198 -13.95 37.09 1.72
N ARG A 199 -13.15 36.06 2.04
CA ARG A 199 -11.68 36.09 1.99
C ARG A 199 -11.15 35.93 0.56
N ALA A 200 -11.79 35.09 -0.25
CA ALA A 200 -11.40 34.84 -1.64
C ALA A 200 -11.86 35.95 -2.61
N GLY A 201 -12.88 36.75 -2.22
CA GLY A 201 -13.38 37.89 -3.00
C GLY A 201 -12.74 39.24 -2.66
N ALA A 202 -11.72 39.28 -1.80
CA ALA A 202 -10.94 40.45 -1.43
C ALA A 202 -9.51 40.36 -2.00
#